data_AF-A0A1M3MY87-F1
#
_entry.id   AF-A0A1M3MY87-F1
#
_cell.length_a   1.000
_cell.length_b   1.000
_cell.length_c   1.000
_cell.angle_alpha   90.00
_cell.angle_beta   90.00
_cell.angle_gamma   90.00
#
_symmetry.space_group_name_H-M   'P 1'
#
loop_
_entity.id
_entity.type
_entity.pdbx_description
1 polymer ?
#
loop_
_entity_poly.entity_id
_entity_poly.type
_entity_poly.pdbx_seq_one_letter_code
_entity_poly.pdbx_strand_id
1 'polypeptide(L)'
;MTAYELSSRIARRAYEGARIRRGLVRACGLGVLLGLIAVVAIGGGALAWLPVFAAVWTFLEWRGGALLRGGRVGALFGALVALVPTSLFMACCRLGCSMAGGVCCNTSRACAGIGALVGLGLAALLARLPAQERSRATLGAALGVVATAVPRCAGLMVGEGLGLVLGLIVGTAAAGVVCTVVDRIRQPAM
;
A
#
# COMPACT_ATOMS: atom_id res chain seq x y z
N MET A 1 13.16 41.91 9.98
CA MET A 1 13.65 40.54 9.72
C MET A 1 15.04 40.43 10.30
N THR A 2 15.23 39.66 11.37
CA THR A 2 16.50 39.64 12.12
C THR A 2 17.48 38.66 11.48
N ALA A 3 18.80 38.86 11.66
CA ALA A 3 19.83 37.96 11.14
C ALA A 3 19.63 36.49 11.58
N TYR A 4 19.01 36.29 12.75
CA TYR A 4 18.61 35.00 13.30
C TYR A 4 17.49 34.30 12.49
N GLU A 5 16.53 35.05 11.94
CA GLU A 5 15.49 34.49 11.07
C GLU A 5 16.04 34.03 9.72
N LEU A 6 17.07 34.71 9.22
CA LEU A 6 17.68 34.40 7.94
C LEU A 6 18.56 33.15 8.04
N SER A 7 19.35 33.01 9.11
CA SER A 7 20.16 31.82 9.37
C SER A 7 19.31 30.58 9.65
N SER A 8 18.21 30.72 10.42
CA SER A 8 17.29 29.61 10.69
C SER A 8 16.56 29.11 9.44
N ARG A 9 16.19 30.00 8.49
CA ARG A 9 15.60 29.60 7.19
C ARG A 9 16.58 28.85 6.31
N ILE A 10 17.85 29.28 6.25
CA ILE A 10 18.88 28.61 5.46
C ILE A 10 19.17 27.22 6.04
N ALA A 11 19.31 27.11 7.37
CA ALA A 11 19.50 25.84 8.05
C ALA A 11 18.33 24.86 7.82
N ARG A 12 17.07 25.36 7.83
CA ARG A 12 15.90 24.54 7.51
C ARG A 12 15.93 24.01 6.08
N ARG A 13 16.21 24.86 5.10
CA ARG A 13 16.28 24.44 3.69
C ARG A 13 17.40 23.43 3.43
N ALA A 14 18.56 23.62 4.06
CA ALA A 14 19.67 22.67 3.96
C ALA A 14 19.31 21.32 4.59
N TYR A 15 18.62 21.33 5.74
CA TYR A 15 18.14 20.12 6.40
C TYR A 15 17.07 19.39 5.56
N GLU A 16 16.09 20.13 5.02
CA GLU A 16 15.05 19.59 4.13
C GLU A 16 15.65 19.00 2.86
N GLY A 17 16.61 19.67 2.23
CA GLY A 17 17.32 19.17 1.06
C GLY A 17 18.12 17.89 1.34
N ALA A 18 18.86 17.85 2.46
CA ALA A 18 19.60 16.65 2.86
C ALA A 18 18.65 15.47 3.18
N ARG A 19 17.48 15.76 3.76
CA ARG A 19 16.44 14.77 4.05
C ARG A 19 15.82 14.20 2.78
N ILE A 20 15.49 15.05 1.81
CA ILE A 20 14.99 14.63 0.49
C ILE A 20 16.03 13.77 -0.20
N ARG A 21 17.30 14.18 -0.23
CA ARG A 21 18.37 13.43 -0.91
C ARG A 21 18.56 12.03 -0.31
N ARG A 22 18.58 11.90 1.02
CA ARG A 22 18.66 10.58 1.68
C ARG A 22 17.41 9.74 1.43
N GLY A 23 16.23 10.36 1.48
CA GLY A 23 14.97 9.70 1.17
C GLY A 23 14.93 9.18 -0.27
N LEU A 24 15.39 9.99 -1.22
CA LEU A 24 15.47 9.64 -2.64
C LEU A 24 16.44 8.47 -2.88
N VAL A 25 17.63 8.49 -2.27
CA VAL A 25 18.60 7.39 -2.42
C VAL A 25 18.05 6.08 -1.87
N ARG A 26 17.40 6.11 -0.69
CA ARG A 26 16.77 4.91 -0.12
C ARG A 26 15.55 4.44 -0.91
N ALA A 27 14.72 5.37 -1.36
CA ALA A 27 13.55 5.09 -2.19
C ALA A 27 13.95 4.54 -3.56
N CYS A 28 15.03 5.04 -4.17
CA CYS A 28 15.62 4.45 -5.38
C CYS A 28 16.14 3.05 -5.09
N GLY A 29 16.88 2.82 -4.01
CA GLY A 29 17.38 1.48 -3.67
C GLY A 29 16.25 0.46 -3.48
N LEU A 30 15.25 0.80 -2.66
CA LEU A 30 14.07 -0.06 -2.44
C LEU A 30 13.21 -0.19 -3.71
N GLY A 31 13.03 0.89 -4.46
CA GLY A 31 12.25 0.92 -5.69
C GLY A 31 12.87 0.09 -6.80
N VAL A 32 14.20 0.13 -6.95
CA VAL A 32 14.95 -0.72 -7.88
C VAL A 32 14.85 -2.18 -7.46
N LEU A 33 15.02 -2.50 -6.16
CA LEU A 33 14.90 -3.86 -5.66
C LEU A 33 13.49 -4.43 -5.91
N LEU A 34 12.44 -3.68 -5.53
CA LEU A 34 11.05 -4.07 -5.76
C LEU A 34 10.71 -4.13 -7.25
N GLY A 35 11.25 -3.21 -8.06
CA GLY A 35 11.10 -3.20 -9.51
C GLY A 35 11.72 -4.43 -10.16
N LEU A 36 12.92 -4.84 -9.74
CA LEU A 36 13.56 -6.08 -10.20
C LEU A 36 12.74 -7.31 -9.83
N ILE A 37 12.25 -7.39 -8.58
CA ILE A 37 11.37 -8.48 -8.15
C ILE A 37 10.08 -8.51 -9.00
N ALA A 38 9.48 -7.34 -9.28
CA ALA A 38 8.29 -7.24 -10.10
C ALA A 38 8.55 -7.65 -11.56
N VAL A 39 9.68 -7.27 -12.14
CA VAL A 39 10.06 -7.69 -13.50
C VAL A 39 10.27 -9.20 -13.57
N VAL A 40 10.92 -9.81 -12.57
CA VAL A 40 11.09 -11.27 -12.51
C VAL A 40 9.75 -11.99 -12.34
N ALA A 41 8.84 -11.45 -11.53
CA ALA A 41 7.57 -12.10 -11.21
C ALA A 41 6.45 -11.87 -12.26
N ILE A 42 6.47 -10.75 -12.98
CA ILE A 42 5.36 -10.26 -13.82
C ILE A 42 5.80 -10.01 -15.27
N GLY A 43 7.10 -9.78 -15.51
CA GLY A 43 7.66 -9.48 -16.83
C GLY A 43 7.81 -7.99 -17.13
N GLY A 44 8.09 -7.66 -18.39
CA GLY A 44 8.48 -6.31 -18.83
C GLY A 44 7.42 -5.21 -18.60
N GLY A 45 6.14 -5.56 -18.53
CA GLY A 45 5.06 -4.61 -18.26
C GLY A 45 5.16 -3.91 -16.90
N ALA A 46 5.88 -4.51 -15.94
CA ALA A 46 6.16 -3.89 -14.65
C ALA A 46 7.03 -2.64 -14.75
N LEU A 47 7.83 -2.48 -15.83
CA LEU A 47 8.68 -1.30 -16.01
C LEU A 47 7.89 0.01 -16.17
N ALA A 48 6.66 -0.04 -16.67
CA ALA A 48 5.81 1.16 -16.77
C ALA A 48 5.39 1.70 -15.39
N TRP A 49 5.41 0.86 -14.35
CA TRP A 49 4.97 1.20 -12.99
C TRP A 49 6.10 1.69 -12.08
N LEU A 50 7.37 1.49 -12.47
CA LEU A 50 8.57 1.95 -11.77
C LEU A 50 8.52 3.43 -11.33
N PRO A 51 8.08 4.41 -12.15
CA PRO A 51 8.00 5.80 -11.71
C PRO A 51 6.96 6.03 -10.60
N VAL A 52 5.83 5.31 -10.64
CA VAL A 52 4.79 5.38 -9.61
C VAL A 52 5.33 4.83 -8.28
N PHE A 53 6.00 3.68 -8.32
CA PHE A 53 6.67 3.12 -7.15
C PHE A 53 7.70 4.08 -6.55
N ALA A 54 8.56 4.65 -7.39
CA ALA A 54 9.59 5.58 -6.96
C ALA A 54 8.97 6.82 -6.31
N ALA A 55 7.91 7.38 -6.89
CA ALA A 55 7.21 8.54 -6.35
C ALA A 55 6.58 8.23 -4.97
N VAL A 56 5.86 7.12 -4.85
CA VAL A 56 5.21 6.71 -3.59
C VAL A 56 6.25 6.47 -2.49
N TRP A 57 7.32 5.73 -2.78
CA TRP A 57 8.36 5.46 -1.78
C TRP A 57 9.18 6.68 -1.40
N THR A 58 9.46 7.57 -2.36
CA THR A 58 10.11 8.85 -2.07
C THR A 58 9.24 9.68 -1.14
N PHE A 59 7.92 9.73 -1.38
CA PHE A 59 6.99 10.43 -0.51
C PHE A 59 6.93 9.83 0.91
N LEU A 60 6.90 8.50 1.02
CA LEU A 60 6.89 7.79 2.30
C LEU A 60 8.18 8.05 3.10
N GLU A 61 9.35 7.95 2.49
CA GLU A 61 10.65 8.23 3.14
C GLU A 61 10.80 9.73 3.48
N TRP A 62 10.29 10.63 2.63
CA TRP A 62 10.29 12.07 2.90
C TRP A 62 9.46 12.42 4.15
N ARG A 63 8.26 11.85 4.27
CA ARG A 63 7.39 12.04 5.45
C ARG A 63 7.94 11.32 6.68
N GLY A 64 8.48 10.11 6.53
CA GLY A 64 9.04 9.30 7.60
C GLY A 64 8.04 8.91 8.69
N GLY A 65 8.56 8.50 9.85
CA GLY A 65 7.77 8.24 11.05
C GLY A 65 6.74 7.12 10.90
N ALA A 66 5.55 7.32 11.47
CA ALA A 66 4.44 6.37 11.43
C ALA A 66 3.97 6.05 10.00
N LEU A 67 4.02 7.02 9.08
CA LEU A 67 3.64 6.83 7.67
C LEU A 67 4.59 5.84 6.98
N LEU A 68 5.90 6.00 7.18
CA LEU A 68 6.90 5.08 6.62
C LEU A 68 6.83 3.69 7.26
N ARG A 69 6.63 3.60 8.58
CA ARG A 69 6.41 2.32 9.28
C ARG A 69 5.20 1.59 8.70
N GLY A 70 4.09 2.29 8.54
CA GLY A 70 2.89 1.79 7.86
C GLY A 70 3.19 1.33 6.44
N GLY A 71 3.89 2.15 5.65
CA GLY A 71 4.27 1.83 4.27
C GLY A 71 5.10 0.56 4.14
N ARG A 72 6.05 0.32 5.05
CA ARG A 72 6.85 -0.91 5.07
C ARG A 72 6.00 -2.14 5.38
N VAL A 73 5.12 -2.05 6.37
CA VAL A 73 4.20 -3.16 6.70
C VAL A 73 3.26 -3.43 5.53
N GLY A 74 2.70 -2.37 4.94
CA GLY A 74 1.85 -2.48 3.76
C GLY A 74 2.57 -3.11 2.57
N ALA A 75 3.80 -2.69 2.29
CA ALA A 75 4.59 -3.27 1.20
C ALA A 75 4.94 -4.74 1.43
N LEU A 76 5.21 -5.17 2.67
CA LEU A 76 5.42 -6.58 2.99
C LEU A 76 4.16 -7.40 2.73
N PHE A 77 3.00 -6.91 3.17
CA PHE A 77 1.72 -7.58 2.89
C PHE A 77 1.37 -7.59 1.41
N GLY A 78 1.59 -6.48 0.70
CA GLY A 78 1.37 -6.42 -0.73
C GLY A 78 2.35 -7.29 -1.53
N ALA A 79 3.58 -7.47 -1.06
CA ALA A 79 4.52 -8.45 -1.60
C ALA A 79 4.03 -9.90 -1.39
N LEU A 80 3.50 -10.23 -0.21
CA LEU A 80 2.87 -11.53 0.03
C LEU A 80 1.70 -11.76 -0.93
N VAL A 81 0.83 -10.76 -1.12
CA VAL A 81 -0.27 -10.83 -2.09
C VAL A 81 0.27 -10.99 -3.52
N ALA A 82 1.34 -10.29 -3.87
CA ALA A 82 1.97 -10.39 -5.17
C ALA A 82 2.67 -11.74 -5.40
N LEU A 83 3.03 -12.48 -4.35
CA LEU A 83 3.58 -13.83 -4.44
C LEU A 83 2.50 -14.91 -4.56
N VAL A 84 1.25 -14.62 -4.19
CA VAL A 84 0.14 -15.57 -4.35
C VAL A 84 0.00 -15.91 -5.84
N PRO A 85 0.16 -17.18 -6.26
CA PRO A 85 0.11 -17.52 -7.68
C PRO A 85 -1.26 -17.19 -8.28
N THR A 86 -1.25 -16.67 -9.51
CA THR A 86 -2.47 -16.29 -10.25
C THR A 86 -3.41 -17.48 -10.47
N SER A 87 -2.90 -18.71 -10.42
CA SER A 87 -3.68 -19.95 -10.47
C SER A 87 -4.70 -20.09 -9.32
N LEU A 88 -4.42 -19.53 -8.14
CA LEU A 88 -5.37 -19.51 -7.02
C LEU A 88 -6.55 -18.57 -7.29
N PHE A 89 -6.33 -17.53 -8.09
CA PHE A 89 -7.39 -16.62 -8.54
C PHE A 89 -8.12 -17.16 -9.78
N MET A 90 -7.46 -17.97 -10.62
CA MET A 90 -8.03 -18.61 -11.82
C MET A 90 -8.78 -19.92 -11.57
N ALA A 91 -8.78 -20.47 -10.34
CA ALA A 91 -9.41 -21.75 -10.03
C ALA A 91 -10.91 -21.81 -10.39
N CYS A 92 -11.59 -20.66 -10.49
CA CYS A 92 -13.00 -20.59 -10.89
C CYS A 92 -13.27 -20.75 -12.40
N CYS A 93 -12.28 -20.58 -13.28
CA CYS A 93 -12.46 -20.82 -14.72
C CYS A 93 -12.47 -22.30 -15.10
N ARG A 94 -12.01 -23.19 -14.21
CA ARG A 94 -11.85 -24.62 -14.51
C ARG A 94 -13.06 -25.48 -14.12
N LEU A 95 -13.97 -24.95 -13.30
CA LEU A 95 -15.22 -25.62 -12.92
C LEU A 95 -16.39 -25.13 -13.80
N GLY A 96 -16.46 -25.65 -15.02
CA GLY A 96 -17.72 -25.77 -15.78
C GLY A 96 -18.32 -24.50 -16.40
N CYS A 97 -17.56 -23.42 -16.57
CA CYS A 97 -18.08 -22.19 -17.12
C CYS A 97 -17.75 -22.07 -18.63
N SER A 98 -18.75 -22.26 -19.50
CA SER A 98 -18.57 -22.20 -20.95
C SER A 98 -18.27 -20.77 -21.42
N MET A 99 -17.26 -20.59 -22.28
CA MET A 99 -16.84 -19.29 -22.80
C MET A 99 -17.86 -18.60 -23.73
N ALA A 100 -19.04 -19.19 -23.94
CA ALA A 100 -19.99 -18.76 -24.97
C ALA A 100 -20.78 -17.48 -24.62
N GLY A 101 -20.72 -16.99 -23.38
CA GLY A 101 -21.55 -15.85 -22.93
C GLY A 101 -20.80 -14.60 -22.47
N GLY A 102 -19.47 -14.62 -22.31
CA GLY A 102 -18.74 -13.48 -21.73
C GLY A 102 -19.06 -13.15 -20.25
N VAL A 103 -19.97 -13.89 -19.61
CA VAL A 103 -20.44 -13.65 -18.23
C VAL A 103 -19.69 -14.49 -17.17
N CYS A 104 -18.77 -15.37 -17.59
CA CYS A 104 -18.25 -16.44 -16.71
C CYS A 104 -17.24 -16.04 -15.62
N CYS A 105 -16.87 -14.77 -15.47
CA CYS A 105 -16.04 -14.33 -14.33
C CYS A 105 -16.35 -12.88 -13.95
N ASN A 106 -17.41 -12.65 -13.16
CA ASN A 106 -17.48 -11.43 -12.34
C ASN A 106 -16.71 -11.68 -11.02
N THR A 107 -15.41 -11.88 -11.18
CA THR A 107 -14.36 -12.15 -10.17
C THR A 107 -14.01 -10.93 -9.33
N SER A 108 -14.61 -9.76 -9.64
CA SER A 108 -14.48 -8.53 -8.84
C SER A 108 -14.81 -8.73 -7.37
N ARG A 109 -15.83 -9.55 -7.04
CA ARG A 109 -16.25 -9.82 -5.66
C ARG A 109 -15.28 -10.70 -4.89
N ALA A 110 -14.66 -11.70 -5.53
CA ALA A 110 -13.68 -12.57 -4.89
C ALA A 110 -12.37 -11.82 -4.62
N CYS A 111 -11.90 -11.04 -5.60
CA CYS A 111 -10.76 -10.14 -5.45
C CYS A 111 -11.01 -9.08 -4.36
N ALA A 112 -12.22 -8.53 -4.29
CA ALA A 112 -12.61 -7.62 -3.20
C ALA A 112 -12.61 -8.33 -1.83
N GLY A 113 -13.09 -9.58 -1.76
CA GLY A 113 -13.09 -10.38 -0.52
C GLY A 113 -11.68 -10.69 -0.01
N ILE A 114 -10.78 -11.11 -0.90
CA ILE A 114 -9.37 -11.33 -0.55
C ILE A 114 -8.70 -10.02 -0.15
N GLY A 115 -8.96 -8.93 -0.89
CA GLY A 115 -8.51 -7.59 -0.53
C GLY A 115 -8.99 -7.17 0.86
N ALA A 116 -10.24 -7.47 1.21
CA ALA A 116 -10.81 -7.18 2.52
C ALA A 116 -10.16 -8.02 3.63
N LEU A 117 -9.92 -9.31 3.41
CA LEU A 117 -9.24 -10.18 4.38
C LEU A 117 -7.81 -9.72 4.66
N VAL A 118 -7.06 -9.38 3.60
CA VAL A 118 -5.72 -8.82 3.72
C VAL A 118 -5.78 -7.47 4.44
N GLY A 119 -6.71 -6.59 4.07
CA GLY A 119 -6.92 -5.30 4.71
C GLY A 119 -7.24 -5.41 6.20
N LEU A 120 -8.06 -6.38 6.59
CA LEU A 120 -8.37 -6.70 7.99
C LEU A 120 -7.14 -7.17 8.75
N GLY A 121 -6.34 -8.08 8.20
CA GLY A 121 -5.10 -8.54 8.81
C GLY A 121 -4.09 -7.40 9.02
N LEU A 122 -3.96 -6.54 8.02
CA LEU A 122 -3.14 -5.33 8.08
C LEU A 122 -3.62 -4.37 9.17
N ALA A 123 -4.93 -4.17 9.26
CA ALA A 123 -5.48 -3.29 10.26
C ALA A 123 -5.36 -3.86 11.68
N ALA A 124 -5.46 -5.18 11.87
CA ALA A 124 -5.20 -5.82 13.16
C ALA A 124 -3.75 -5.62 13.64
N LEU A 125 -2.78 -5.64 12.71
CA LEU A 125 -1.39 -5.30 13.01
C LEU A 125 -1.23 -3.81 13.36
N LEU A 126 -1.88 -2.93 12.60
CA LEU A 126 -1.83 -1.49 12.82
C LEU A 126 -2.60 -1.06 14.08
N ALA A 127 -3.55 -1.86 14.57
CA ALA A 127 -4.24 -1.64 15.84
C ALA A 127 -3.29 -1.62 17.04
N ARG A 128 -2.09 -2.20 16.93
CA ARG A 128 -1.09 -2.19 18.01
C ARG A 128 -0.37 -0.84 18.16
N LEU A 129 -0.55 0.08 17.20
CA LEU A 129 0.06 1.41 17.23
C LEU A 129 -0.77 2.41 18.05
N PRO A 130 -0.13 3.41 18.68
CA PRO A 130 -0.82 4.46 19.42
C PRO A 130 -1.77 5.25 18.50
N ALA A 131 -2.92 5.68 19.03
CA ALA A 131 -4.01 6.28 18.26
C ALA A 131 -3.57 7.47 17.37
N GLN A 132 -2.65 8.30 17.86
CA GLN A 132 -2.10 9.45 17.12
C GLN A 132 -1.27 9.05 15.89
N GLU A 133 -0.63 7.89 15.91
CA GLU A 133 0.18 7.37 14.81
C GLU A 133 -0.64 6.49 13.84
N ARG A 134 -1.77 5.95 14.31
CA ARG A 134 -2.53 4.91 13.60
C ARG A 134 -3.06 5.38 12.24
N SER A 135 -3.61 6.58 12.13
CA SER A 135 -4.12 7.12 10.85
C SER A 135 -3.03 7.34 9.80
N ARG A 136 -1.83 7.74 10.25
CA ARG A 136 -0.67 7.86 9.36
C ARG A 136 -0.15 6.47 8.97
N ALA A 137 -0.15 5.52 9.88
CA ALA A 137 0.31 4.18 9.58
C ALA A 137 -0.65 3.42 8.64
N THR A 138 -1.98 3.60 8.76
CA THR A 138 -2.96 3.03 7.82
C THR A 138 -2.82 3.62 6.42
N LEU A 139 -2.69 4.94 6.30
CA LEU A 139 -2.41 5.59 5.01
C LEU A 139 -1.12 5.10 4.38
N GLY A 140 -0.05 4.98 5.19
CA GLY A 140 1.21 4.45 4.74
C GLY A 140 1.06 3.04 4.21
N ALA A 141 0.37 2.18 4.96
CA ALA A 141 0.16 0.81 4.57
C ALA A 141 -0.67 0.67 3.29
N ALA A 142 -1.74 1.46 3.14
CA ALA A 142 -2.52 1.51 1.92
C ALA A 142 -1.63 1.89 0.71
N LEU A 143 -0.79 2.92 0.84
CA LEU A 143 0.16 3.32 -0.20
C LEU A 143 1.17 2.20 -0.53
N GLY A 144 1.71 1.52 0.49
CA GLY A 144 2.65 0.41 0.31
C GLY A 144 2.03 -0.79 -0.40
N VAL A 145 0.78 -1.13 -0.07
CA VAL A 145 0.05 -2.21 -0.73
C VAL A 145 -0.32 -1.83 -2.16
N VAL A 146 -0.86 -0.63 -2.38
CA VAL A 146 -1.21 -0.15 -3.72
C VAL A 146 0.02 -0.15 -4.61
N ALA A 147 1.15 0.36 -4.13
CA ALA A 147 2.40 0.32 -4.88
C ALA A 147 2.72 -1.11 -5.31
N THR A 148 2.73 -2.08 -4.38
CA THR A 148 3.18 -3.46 -4.64
C THR A 148 2.16 -4.35 -5.37
N ALA A 149 0.86 -4.16 -5.17
CA ALA A 149 -0.19 -5.02 -5.74
C ALA A 149 -0.65 -4.58 -7.13
N VAL A 150 -0.64 -3.28 -7.43
CA VAL A 150 -1.09 -2.73 -8.72
C VAL A 150 -0.38 -3.32 -9.95
N PRO A 151 0.96 -3.53 -9.99
CA PRO A 151 1.58 -4.13 -11.18
C PRO A 151 1.11 -5.57 -11.45
N ARG A 152 0.75 -6.34 -10.40
CA ARG A 152 0.14 -7.67 -10.55
C ARG A 152 -1.31 -7.56 -11.05
N CYS A 153 -2.04 -6.56 -10.57
CA CYS A 153 -3.41 -6.26 -10.97
C CYS A 153 -3.53 -5.66 -12.37
N ALA A 154 -2.47 -5.07 -12.93
CA ALA A 154 -2.47 -4.53 -14.30
C ALA A 154 -2.56 -5.64 -15.36
N GLY A 155 -2.20 -6.89 -15.02
CA GLY A 155 -2.43 -8.06 -15.86
C GLY A 155 -3.84 -8.66 -15.70
N LEU A 156 -4.61 -8.23 -14.70
CA LEU A 156 -6.01 -8.59 -14.50
C LEU A 156 -6.90 -7.54 -15.19
N MET A 157 -8.11 -7.92 -15.62
CA MET A 157 -9.09 -6.96 -16.16
C MET A 157 -9.23 -5.76 -15.19
N VAL A 158 -9.34 -4.53 -15.71
CA VAL A 158 -9.35 -3.27 -14.94
C VAL A 158 -10.32 -3.32 -13.73
N GLY A 159 -11.46 -4.00 -13.86
CA GLY A 159 -12.44 -4.18 -12.79
C GLY A 159 -11.99 -5.06 -11.61
N GLU A 160 -11.12 -6.04 -11.83
CA GLU A 160 -10.60 -6.91 -10.76
C GLU A 160 -9.50 -6.23 -9.95
N GLY A 161 -8.61 -5.51 -10.63
CA GLY A 161 -7.60 -4.69 -9.98
C GLY A 161 -8.23 -3.62 -9.09
N LEU A 162 -9.27 -2.95 -9.61
CA LEU A 162 -10.06 -2.00 -8.82
C LEU A 162 -10.76 -2.67 -7.63
N GLY A 163 -11.36 -3.85 -7.82
CA GLY A 163 -12.02 -4.60 -6.74
C GLY A 163 -11.07 -4.96 -5.60
N LEU A 164 -9.85 -5.43 -5.92
CA LEU A 164 -8.85 -5.77 -4.91
C LEU A 164 -8.36 -4.52 -4.16
N VAL A 165 -8.05 -3.44 -4.89
CA VAL A 165 -7.61 -2.16 -4.30
C VAL A 165 -8.71 -1.55 -3.42
N LEU A 166 -9.95 -1.52 -3.90
CA LEU A 166 -11.10 -1.05 -3.13
C LEU A 166 -11.35 -1.90 -1.89
N GLY A 167 -11.32 -3.22 -2.01
CA GLY A 167 -11.47 -4.14 -0.87
C GLY A 167 -10.41 -3.90 0.20
N LEU A 168 -9.17 -3.60 -0.21
CA LEU A 168 -8.06 -3.33 0.69
C LEU A 168 -8.18 -1.96 1.37
N ILE A 169 -8.59 -0.93 0.63
CA ILE A 169 -8.86 0.41 1.17
C ILE A 169 -10.02 0.36 2.15
N VAL A 170 -11.13 -0.28 1.77
CA VAL A 170 -12.32 -0.42 2.61
C VAL A 170 -12.01 -1.26 3.84
N GLY A 171 -11.30 -2.39 3.70
CA GLY A 171 -10.91 -3.24 4.82
C GLY A 171 -10.02 -2.52 5.83
N THR A 172 -9.01 -1.79 5.35
CA THR A 172 -8.11 -1.01 6.23
C THR A 172 -8.83 0.16 6.90
N ALA A 173 -9.71 0.87 6.19
CA ALA A 173 -10.51 1.96 6.74
C ALA A 173 -11.53 1.46 7.77
N ALA A 174 -12.29 0.41 7.45
CA ALA A 174 -13.30 -0.18 8.33
C ALA A 174 -12.68 -0.64 9.64
N ALA A 175 -11.56 -1.36 9.58
CA ALA A 175 -10.88 -1.81 10.78
C ALA A 175 -10.22 -0.67 11.55
N GLY A 176 -9.75 0.39 10.87
CA GLY A 176 -9.34 1.64 11.52
C GLY A 176 -10.48 2.27 12.34
N VAL A 177 -11.69 2.34 11.78
CA VAL A 177 -12.89 2.83 12.46
C VAL A 177 -13.25 1.94 13.65
N VAL A 178 -13.31 0.62 13.47
CA VAL A 178 -13.61 -0.33 14.55
C VAL A 178 -12.65 -0.16 15.73
N CYS A 179 -11.34 -0.06 15.47
CA CYS A 179 -10.36 0.17 16.52
C CYS A 179 -10.54 1.52 17.23
N THR A 180 -10.91 2.59 16.52
CA THR A 180 -11.20 3.89 17.18
C THR A 180 -12.44 3.85 18.06
N VAL A 181 -13.46 3.09 17.66
CA VAL A 181 -14.68 2.91 18.46
C VAL A 181 -14.38 2.09 19.71
N VAL A 182 -13.63 0.99 19.58
CA VAL A 182 -13.21 0.14 20.72
C VAL A 182 -12.34 0.91 21.70
N ASP A 183 -11.41 1.74 21.22
CA ASP A 183 -10.57 2.56 22.09
C ASP A 183 -11.38 3.62 22.85
N ARG A 184 -12.39 4.24 22.21
CA ARG A 184 -13.32 5.17 22.90
C ARG A 184 -14.14 4.48 23.99
N ILE A 185 -14.54 3.23 23.77
CA ILE A 185 -15.30 2.47 24.78
C ILE A 185 -14.41 2.11 25.98
N ARG A 186 -13.12 1.83 25.73
CA ARG A 186 -12.15 1.49 26.79
C ARG A 186 -11.64 2.67 27.61
N GLN A 187 -11.78 3.90 27.10
CA GLN A 187 -11.50 5.12 27.85
C GLN A 187 -12.82 5.81 28.19
N PRO A 188 -13.59 5.33 29.19
CA PRO A 188 -14.66 6.14 29.75
C PRO A 188 -14.02 7.42 30.30
N ALA A 189 -14.55 8.56 29.87
CA ALA A 189 -14.06 9.88 30.26
C ALA A 189 -13.86 9.93 31.78
N MET A 190 -12.62 10.15 32.21
CA MET A 190 -12.32 10.65 33.55
C MET A 190 -12.44 12.18 33.54
#